data_AF-A0AAQ3M756-F1
#
_entry.id   AF-A0AAQ3M756-F1
#
_cell.length_a   1.000
_cell.length_b   1.000
_cell.length_c   1.000
_cell.angle_alpha   90.00
_cell.angle_beta   90.00
_cell.angle_gamma   90.00
#
_symmetry.space_group_name_H-M   'P 1'
#
loop_
_entity.id
_entity.type
_entity.pdbx_description
1 polymer ?
#
loop_
_entity_poly.entity_id
_entity_poly.type
_entity_poly.pdbx_seq_one_letter_code
_entity_poly.pdbx_strand_id
1 'polypeptide(L)'
;MDSNILKSGYDLVVYDLGASKVQKAVEQWPNTTDFRANTSAFKDCEVVITMLPQGKIVREVLLGKDNIASGLQPGAIIVDTSSSSPFDTQELGKELAKRQLRLVDAPIEQTYMHAADAGENTLMVGSDCKEVFEKVEPILRCMAGYIFYMGRLGNGHAMKTLNNYIMASSICALSDSLFKGQKYGLDPQQMIDELNVDTGVCFPSLDTFRSNGVTGRCNSGFDMA
;
A
#
# COMPACT_ATOMS: atom_id res chain seq x y z
N MET A 1 -8.02 1.42 6.97
CA MET A 1 -8.20 1.07 5.54
C MET A 1 -9.44 0.20 5.36
N ASP A 2 -9.49 -0.91 6.09
CA ASP A 2 -10.69 -1.62 6.53
C ASP A 2 -11.93 -0.71 6.67
N SER A 3 -11.87 0.40 7.41
CA SER A 3 -13.04 1.27 7.68
C SER A 3 -13.79 1.80 6.44
N ASN A 4 -13.14 1.98 5.28
CA ASN A 4 -13.81 2.51 4.08
C ASN A 4 -14.39 1.42 3.17
N ILE A 5 -13.76 0.24 3.11
CA ILE A 5 -14.38 -0.96 2.50
C ILE A 5 -15.59 -1.39 3.33
N LEU A 6 -15.44 -1.36 4.67
CA LEU A 6 -16.49 -1.72 5.63
C LEU A 6 -17.75 -0.84 5.48
N LYS A 7 -17.62 0.43 5.06
CA LYS A 7 -18.75 1.33 4.73
C LYS A 7 -19.48 0.98 3.43
N SER A 8 -18.85 0.22 2.54
CA SER A 8 -19.30 0.05 1.16
C SER A 8 -20.32 -1.09 0.98
N GLY A 9 -20.72 -1.77 2.07
CA GLY A 9 -21.79 -2.76 2.07
C GLY A 9 -21.38 -4.19 1.68
N TYR A 10 -20.08 -4.45 1.50
CA TYR A 10 -19.56 -5.80 1.25
C TYR A 10 -19.62 -6.68 2.51
N ASP A 11 -19.85 -7.98 2.33
CA ASP A 11 -19.63 -8.99 3.35
C ASP A 11 -18.13 -9.23 3.51
N LEU A 12 -17.64 -9.16 4.75
CA LEU A 12 -16.21 -9.17 5.03
C LEU A 12 -15.84 -10.31 5.96
N VAL A 13 -14.74 -10.98 5.62
CA VAL A 13 -14.05 -11.93 6.48
C VAL A 13 -12.72 -11.30 6.87
N VAL A 14 -12.50 -11.11 8.17
CA VAL A 14 -11.32 -10.41 8.69
C VAL A 14 -10.41 -11.35 9.45
N TYR A 15 -9.11 -11.13 9.31
CA TYR A 15 -8.06 -11.86 10.03
C TYR A 15 -6.85 -10.96 10.27
N ASP A 16 -6.41 -10.86 11.52
CA ASP A 16 -5.17 -10.18 11.95
C ASP A 16 -4.66 -10.89 13.21
N LEU A 17 -3.34 -10.98 13.40
CA LEU A 17 -2.73 -11.54 14.63
C LEU A 17 -3.12 -10.76 15.90
N GLY A 18 -3.40 -9.47 15.78
CA GLY A 18 -3.94 -8.62 16.83
C GLY A 18 -5.44 -8.86 17.02
N ALA A 19 -5.81 -9.78 17.92
CA ALA A 19 -7.20 -10.13 18.22
C ALA A 19 -8.08 -8.91 18.55
N SER A 20 -7.53 -7.89 19.23
CA SER A 20 -8.25 -6.67 19.56
C SER A 20 -8.64 -5.83 18.34
N LYS A 21 -7.88 -5.89 17.24
CA LYS A 21 -8.25 -5.21 15.98
C LYS A 21 -9.41 -5.91 15.31
N VAL A 22 -9.37 -7.24 15.28
CA VAL A 22 -10.44 -8.08 14.72
C VAL A 22 -11.74 -7.86 15.48
N GLN A 23 -11.68 -7.89 16.82
CA GLN A 23 -12.84 -7.63 17.66
C GLN A 23 -13.47 -6.26 17.38
N LYS A 24 -12.64 -5.20 17.30
CA LYS A 24 -13.13 -3.86 16.95
C LYS A 24 -13.80 -3.82 15.58
N ALA A 25 -13.25 -4.51 14.58
CA ALA A 25 -13.86 -4.57 13.25
C ALA A 25 -15.23 -5.27 13.28
N VAL A 26 -15.34 -6.42 13.95
CA VAL A 26 -16.61 -7.15 14.08
C VAL A 26 -17.66 -6.35 14.86
N GLU A 27 -17.27 -5.68 15.95
CA GLU A 27 -18.19 -4.87 16.76
C GLU A 27 -18.70 -3.63 16.01
N GLN A 28 -17.86 -3.03 15.17
CA GLN A 28 -18.21 -1.81 14.45
C GLN A 28 -19.06 -2.06 13.19
N TRP A 29 -19.03 -3.27 12.62
CA TRP A 29 -19.56 -3.52 11.27
C TRP A 29 -20.40 -4.79 11.20
N PRO A 30 -21.72 -4.68 10.94
CA PRO A 30 -22.66 -5.81 11.00
C PRO A 30 -22.34 -6.99 10.07
N ASN A 31 -21.71 -6.73 8.91
CA ASN A 31 -21.43 -7.73 7.88
C ASN A 31 -19.99 -8.28 7.96
N THR A 32 -19.41 -8.32 9.16
CA THR A 32 -18.01 -8.73 9.35
C THR A 32 -17.91 -10.00 10.19
N THR A 33 -17.25 -11.01 9.64
CA THR A 33 -16.99 -12.30 10.29
C THR A 33 -15.51 -12.40 10.67
N ASP A 34 -15.23 -12.71 11.94
CA ASP A 34 -13.88 -13.15 12.34
C ASP A 34 -13.59 -14.52 11.72
N PHE A 35 -12.53 -14.61 10.92
CA PHE A 35 -12.08 -15.87 10.33
C PHE A 35 -11.88 -16.97 11.38
N ARG A 36 -11.44 -16.63 12.60
CA ARG A 36 -11.23 -17.62 13.67
C ARG A 36 -12.53 -18.24 14.17
N ALA A 37 -13.65 -17.52 14.06
CA ALA A 37 -14.96 -18.03 14.41
C ALA A 37 -15.52 -18.98 13.34
N ASN A 38 -15.13 -18.79 12.07
CA ASN A 38 -15.49 -19.67 10.97
C ASN A 38 -14.32 -19.82 9.97
N THR A 39 -13.49 -20.82 10.18
CA THR A 39 -12.30 -21.08 9.35
C THR A 39 -12.64 -21.53 7.93
N SER A 40 -13.92 -21.81 7.64
CA SER A 40 -14.39 -22.12 6.29
C SER A 40 -14.83 -20.88 5.52
N ALA A 41 -14.89 -19.70 6.15
CA ALA A 41 -15.44 -18.47 5.56
C ALA A 41 -14.68 -18.00 4.31
N PHE A 42 -13.39 -18.34 4.17
CA PHE A 42 -12.65 -18.03 2.93
C PHE A 42 -13.19 -18.74 1.68
N LYS A 43 -13.96 -19.82 1.82
CA LYS A 43 -14.56 -20.51 0.67
C LYS A 43 -15.55 -19.67 -0.09
N ASP A 44 -16.17 -18.69 0.58
CA ASP A 44 -17.17 -17.81 -0.02
C ASP A 44 -16.54 -16.47 -0.44
N CYS A 45 -15.23 -16.27 -0.21
CA CYS A 45 -14.53 -15.05 -0.61
C CYS A 45 -14.13 -15.09 -2.09
N GLU A 46 -14.73 -14.21 -2.90
CA GLU A 46 -14.33 -13.98 -4.30
C GLU A 46 -13.03 -13.19 -4.42
N VAL A 47 -12.81 -12.26 -3.47
CA VAL A 47 -11.65 -11.37 -3.42
C VAL A 47 -11.04 -11.40 -2.02
N VAL A 48 -9.72 -11.59 -1.94
CA VAL A 48 -8.95 -11.52 -0.70
C VAL A 48 -7.95 -10.37 -0.81
N ILE A 49 -7.95 -9.47 0.16
CA ILE A 49 -7.02 -8.34 0.20
C ILE A 49 -5.99 -8.60 1.31
N THR A 50 -4.71 -8.57 0.97
CA THR A 50 -3.63 -8.64 1.96
C THR A 50 -3.02 -7.28 2.20
N MET A 51 -2.90 -6.90 3.47
CA MET A 51 -2.21 -5.71 3.94
C MET A 51 -1.23 -6.14 5.02
N LEU A 52 0.00 -6.42 4.64
CA LEU A 52 1.00 -6.99 5.52
C LEU A 52 2.31 -6.20 5.44
N PRO A 53 3.21 -6.32 6.44
CA PRO A 53 4.43 -5.51 6.47
C PRO A 53 5.38 -5.75 5.29
N GLN A 54 5.40 -6.97 4.73
CA GLN A 54 6.31 -7.34 3.64
C GLN A 54 5.83 -8.58 2.87
N GLY A 55 6.25 -8.70 1.60
CA GLY A 55 5.88 -9.81 0.72
C GLY A 55 6.22 -11.22 1.22
N LYS A 56 7.24 -11.40 2.06
CA LYS A 56 7.52 -12.70 2.69
C LYS A 56 6.38 -13.16 3.60
N ILE A 57 5.76 -12.22 4.33
CA ILE A 57 4.62 -12.50 5.21
C ILE A 57 3.39 -12.80 4.34
N VAL A 58 3.19 -12.07 3.24
CA VAL A 58 2.13 -12.36 2.26
C VAL A 58 2.22 -13.80 1.76
N ARG A 59 3.42 -14.24 1.37
CA ARG A 59 3.65 -15.62 0.94
C ARG A 59 3.36 -16.64 2.05
N GLU A 60 3.84 -16.40 3.26
CA GLU A 60 3.64 -17.31 4.40
C GLU A 60 2.16 -17.46 4.76
N VAL A 61 1.41 -16.36 4.73
CA VAL A 61 -0.03 -16.37 5.00
C VAL A 61 -0.80 -17.11 3.89
N LEU A 62 -0.44 -16.90 2.63
CA LEU A 62 -1.16 -17.51 1.51
C LEU A 62 -0.80 -18.98 1.27
N LEU A 63 0.48 -19.35 1.35
CA LEU A 63 1.00 -20.67 0.96
C LEU A 63 1.75 -21.41 2.06
N GLY A 64 2.08 -20.74 3.16
CA GLY A 64 2.82 -21.31 4.30
C GLY A 64 1.90 -21.94 5.33
N LYS A 65 2.13 -21.66 6.62
CA LYS A 65 1.39 -22.31 7.73
C LYS A 65 -0.11 -22.04 7.71
N ASP A 66 -0.52 -20.81 7.41
CA ASP A 66 -1.94 -20.43 7.41
C ASP A 66 -2.65 -20.92 6.14
N ASN A 67 -1.90 -21.07 5.03
CA ASN A 67 -2.32 -21.64 3.75
C ASN A 67 -3.71 -21.17 3.29
N ILE A 68 -4.00 -19.86 3.41
CA ILE A 68 -5.30 -19.28 3.05
C ILE A 68 -5.71 -19.67 1.62
N ALA A 69 -4.75 -19.77 0.71
CA ALA A 69 -4.99 -20.16 -0.68
C ALA A 69 -5.64 -21.55 -0.84
N SER A 70 -5.54 -22.44 0.14
CA SER A 70 -6.20 -23.75 0.10
C SER A 70 -7.71 -23.70 0.40
N GLY A 71 -8.17 -22.63 1.06
CA GLY A 71 -9.58 -22.41 1.37
C GLY A 71 -10.34 -21.67 0.27
N LEU A 72 -9.64 -21.07 -0.70
CA LEU A 72 -10.24 -20.27 -1.77
C LEU A 72 -10.76 -21.12 -2.92
N GLN A 73 -11.84 -20.68 -3.54
CA GLN A 73 -12.38 -21.31 -4.74
C GLN A 73 -11.52 -21.00 -5.98
N PRO A 74 -11.49 -21.91 -6.97
CA PRO A 74 -10.94 -21.60 -8.28
C PRO A 74 -11.53 -20.31 -8.86
N GLY A 75 -10.66 -19.42 -9.35
CA GLY A 75 -11.05 -18.13 -9.89
C GLY A 75 -11.04 -16.97 -8.88
N ALA A 76 -10.90 -17.24 -7.57
CA ALA A 76 -10.75 -16.17 -6.58
C ALA A 76 -9.52 -15.29 -6.85
N ILE A 77 -9.65 -14.01 -6.53
CA ILE A 77 -8.64 -12.98 -6.79
C ILE A 77 -8.01 -12.55 -5.47
N ILE A 78 -6.69 -12.64 -5.39
CA ILE A 78 -5.91 -12.12 -4.27
C ILE A 78 -5.32 -10.78 -4.71
N VAL A 79 -5.54 -9.75 -3.92
CA VAL A 79 -4.97 -8.41 -4.10
C VAL A 79 -3.96 -8.16 -2.99
N ASP A 80 -2.68 -8.10 -3.33
CA ASP A 80 -1.64 -7.70 -2.39
C ASP A 80 -1.46 -6.18 -2.39
N THR A 81 -1.87 -5.54 -1.30
CA THR A 81 -1.72 -4.09 -1.07
C THR A 81 -0.49 -3.74 -0.24
N SER A 82 0.30 -4.75 0.13
CA SER A 82 1.54 -4.60 0.88
C SER A 82 2.64 -3.95 0.04
N SER A 83 3.77 -3.61 0.69
CA SER A 83 5.01 -3.35 -0.04
C SER A 83 5.81 -4.64 -0.20
N SER A 84 5.96 -5.10 -1.45
CA SER A 84 6.61 -6.38 -1.78
C SER A 84 7.62 -6.24 -2.93
N SER A 85 8.53 -7.21 -3.06
CA SER A 85 9.42 -7.33 -4.21
C SER A 85 8.61 -7.70 -5.46
N PRO A 86 8.77 -6.99 -6.60
CA PRO A 86 8.05 -7.31 -7.83
C PRO A 86 8.37 -8.72 -8.35
N PHE A 87 9.61 -9.18 -8.14
CA PHE A 87 10.03 -10.53 -8.54
C PHE A 87 9.37 -11.61 -7.68
N ASP A 88 9.31 -11.39 -6.36
CA ASP A 88 8.70 -12.32 -5.42
C ASP A 88 7.19 -12.41 -5.67
N THR A 89 6.54 -11.28 -5.99
CA THR A 89 5.14 -11.22 -6.41
C THR A 89 4.89 -12.02 -7.68
N GLN A 90 5.75 -11.88 -8.71
CA GLN A 90 5.62 -12.66 -9.94
C GLN A 90 5.80 -14.16 -9.69
N GLU A 91 6.74 -14.55 -8.83
CA GLU A 91 6.92 -15.96 -8.45
C GLU A 91 5.70 -16.48 -7.68
N LEU A 92 5.20 -15.72 -6.70
CA LEU A 92 4.00 -16.06 -5.95
C LEU A 92 2.79 -16.22 -6.88
N GLY A 93 2.62 -15.32 -7.86
CA GLY A 93 1.56 -15.40 -8.86
C GLY A 93 1.60 -16.70 -9.67
N LYS A 94 2.80 -17.17 -10.05
CA LYS A 94 2.96 -18.47 -10.74
C LYS A 94 2.52 -19.64 -9.88
N GLU A 95 2.84 -19.65 -8.60
CA GLU A 95 2.43 -20.70 -7.67
C GLU A 95 0.92 -20.70 -7.41
N LEU A 96 0.33 -19.51 -7.25
CA LEU A 96 -1.12 -19.35 -7.08
C LEU A 96 -1.90 -19.75 -8.34
N ALA A 97 -1.36 -19.48 -9.53
CA ALA A 97 -1.96 -19.88 -10.79
C ALA A 97 -2.10 -21.40 -10.95
N LYS A 98 -1.18 -22.20 -10.39
CA LYS A 98 -1.30 -23.68 -10.35
C LYS A 98 -2.53 -24.15 -9.57
N ARG A 99 -3.06 -23.29 -8.70
CA ARG A 99 -4.29 -23.51 -7.91
C ARG A 99 -5.52 -22.81 -8.52
N GLN A 100 -5.41 -22.31 -9.75
CA GLN A 100 -6.46 -21.54 -10.44
C GLN A 100 -6.83 -20.23 -9.72
N LEU A 101 -5.93 -19.69 -8.90
CA LEU A 101 -6.09 -18.40 -8.25
C LEU A 101 -5.40 -17.30 -9.06
N ARG A 102 -5.88 -16.07 -8.92
CA ARG A 102 -5.30 -14.88 -9.58
C ARG A 102 -4.67 -13.99 -8.53
N LEU A 103 -3.48 -13.47 -8.81
CA LEU A 103 -2.82 -12.47 -7.98
C LEU A 103 -2.83 -11.13 -8.72
N VAL A 104 -3.06 -10.07 -7.96
CA VAL A 104 -2.96 -8.66 -8.36
C VAL A 104 -2.10 -7.97 -7.31
N ASP A 105 -1.12 -7.17 -7.71
CA ASP A 105 -0.41 -6.27 -6.79
C ASP A 105 -1.00 -4.86 -6.89
N ALA A 106 -1.35 -4.28 -5.75
CA ALA A 106 -1.92 -2.94 -5.64
C ALA A 106 -1.33 -2.21 -4.42
N PRO A 107 0.00 -2.03 -4.33
CA PRO A 107 0.62 -1.31 -3.22
C PRO A 107 0.05 0.10 -3.07
N ILE A 108 0.00 0.55 -1.82
CA ILE A 108 -0.53 1.85 -1.45
C ILE A 108 0.57 2.90 -1.39
N GLU A 109 0.26 4.05 -1.97
CA GLU A 109 0.98 5.30 -1.81
C GLU A 109 0.12 6.31 -1.05
N GLN A 110 0.74 6.98 -0.08
CA GLN A 110 0.09 8.00 0.75
C GLN A 110 0.93 9.25 0.72
N THR A 111 0.31 10.37 0.40
CA THR A 111 0.94 11.69 0.46
C THR A 111 1.14 12.17 1.91
N TYR A 112 0.34 11.68 2.86
CA TYR A 112 0.42 12.03 4.28
C TYR A 112 0.01 10.85 5.17
N MET A 113 0.51 10.80 6.41
CA MET A 113 0.19 9.74 7.41
C MET A 113 -1.32 9.48 7.61
N HIS A 114 -2.19 10.46 7.33
CA HIS A 114 -3.65 10.34 7.52
C HIS A 114 -4.46 10.23 6.21
N ALA A 115 -3.82 10.14 5.04
CA ALA A 115 -4.51 10.01 3.75
C ALA A 115 -5.38 8.73 3.67
N ALA A 116 -5.07 7.70 4.48
CA ALA A 116 -5.84 6.46 4.58
C ALA A 116 -7.29 6.68 5.03
N ASP A 117 -7.52 7.59 5.99
CA ASP A 117 -8.85 7.81 6.56
C ASP A 117 -9.74 8.64 5.64
N ALA A 118 -9.13 9.52 4.84
CA ALA A 118 -9.80 10.33 3.82
C ALA A 118 -10.10 9.56 2.52
N GLY A 119 -9.58 8.34 2.36
CA GLY A 119 -9.73 7.55 1.13
C GLY A 119 -8.93 8.12 -0.05
N GLU A 120 -7.93 8.96 0.21
CA GLU A 120 -7.13 9.67 -0.80
C GLU A 120 -5.89 8.88 -1.24
N ASN A 121 -5.82 7.60 -0.89
CA ASN A 121 -4.70 6.75 -1.26
C ASN A 121 -4.57 6.66 -2.78
N THR A 122 -3.33 6.50 -3.25
CA THR A 122 -3.03 6.15 -4.63
C THR A 122 -2.65 4.67 -4.70
N LEU A 123 -3.24 3.94 -5.64
CA LEU A 123 -2.92 2.54 -5.91
C LEU A 123 -2.28 2.42 -7.30
N MET A 124 -1.13 1.75 -7.36
CA MET A 124 -0.55 1.28 -8.62
C MET A 124 -0.85 -0.20 -8.78
N VAL A 125 -1.65 -0.58 -9.77
CA VAL A 125 -2.22 -1.93 -9.87
C VAL A 125 -1.60 -2.73 -11.01
N GLY A 126 -0.84 -3.78 -10.68
CA GLY A 126 -0.33 -4.78 -11.61
C GLY A 126 -1.24 -6.01 -11.69
N SER A 127 -1.68 -6.36 -12.90
CA SER A 127 -2.45 -7.57 -13.21
C SER A 127 -2.19 -8.01 -14.65
N ASP A 128 -1.81 -9.27 -14.84
CA ASP A 128 -1.58 -9.85 -16.18
C ASP A 128 -2.85 -9.91 -17.05
N CYS A 129 -4.03 -9.74 -16.45
CA CYS A 129 -5.32 -9.77 -17.14
C CYS A 129 -6.09 -8.49 -16.80
N LYS A 130 -6.49 -7.74 -17.83
CA LYS A 130 -7.19 -6.46 -17.65
C LYS A 130 -8.59 -6.66 -17.08
N GLU A 131 -9.27 -7.75 -17.45
CA GLU A 131 -10.58 -8.11 -16.95
C GLU A 131 -10.54 -8.43 -15.44
N VAL A 132 -9.42 -8.98 -14.94
CA VAL A 132 -9.21 -9.18 -13.50
C VAL A 132 -9.05 -7.84 -12.78
N PHE A 133 -8.33 -6.88 -13.37
CA PHE A 133 -8.23 -5.52 -12.85
C PHE A 133 -9.60 -4.83 -12.79
N GLU A 134 -10.38 -4.88 -13.87
CA GLU A 134 -11.71 -4.28 -13.96
C GLU A 134 -12.69 -4.86 -12.93
N LYS A 135 -12.53 -6.13 -12.55
CA LYS A 135 -13.32 -6.77 -11.47
C LYS A 135 -12.98 -6.23 -10.07
N VAL A 136 -11.71 -5.98 -9.78
CA VAL A 136 -11.28 -5.52 -8.45
C VAL A 136 -11.31 -4.00 -8.31
N GLU A 137 -11.27 -3.24 -9.41
CA GLU A 137 -11.26 -1.78 -9.38
C GLU A 137 -12.40 -1.17 -8.54
N PRO A 138 -13.68 -1.62 -8.63
CA PRO A 138 -14.76 -1.09 -7.79
C PRO A 138 -14.51 -1.27 -6.28
N ILE A 139 -13.86 -2.35 -5.87
CA ILE A 139 -13.50 -2.62 -4.47
C ILE A 139 -12.33 -1.71 -4.06
N LEU A 140 -11.33 -1.57 -4.93
CA LEU A 140 -10.18 -0.69 -4.71
C LEU A 140 -10.58 0.79 -4.64
N ARG A 141 -11.62 1.20 -5.37
CA ARG A 141 -12.19 2.56 -5.29
C ARG A 141 -12.75 2.91 -3.92
N CYS A 142 -13.15 1.92 -3.12
CA CYS A 142 -13.56 2.16 -1.74
C CYS A 142 -12.42 2.66 -0.85
N MET A 143 -11.16 2.46 -1.24
CA MET A 143 -10.00 2.82 -0.42
C MET A 143 -9.04 3.80 -1.08
N ALA A 144 -9.28 4.22 -2.32
CA ALA A 144 -8.33 5.00 -3.11
C ALA A 144 -9.01 6.09 -3.96
N GLY A 145 -8.45 7.30 -3.91
CA GLY A 145 -8.85 8.42 -4.76
C GLY A 145 -8.28 8.28 -6.16
N TYR A 146 -7.08 7.68 -6.28
CA TYR A 146 -6.41 7.46 -7.55
C TYR A 146 -6.03 5.99 -7.71
N ILE A 147 -6.30 5.45 -8.89
CA ILE A 147 -5.97 4.08 -9.27
C ILE A 147 -5.34 4.14 -10.65
N PHE A 148 -4.16 3.53 -10.77
CA PHE A 148 -3.40 3.48 -12.01
C PHE A 148 -3.11 2.03 -12.37
N TYR A 149 -3.63 1.57 -13.52
CA TYR A 149 -3.30 0.25 -14.04
C TYR A 149 -1.88 0.24 -14.65
N MET A 150 -1.00 -0.59 -14.10
CA MET A 150 0.42 -0.68 -14.46
C MET A 150 0.74 -1.81 -15.43
N GLY A 151 -0.27 -2.47 -15.98
CA GLY A 151 -0.07 -3.64 -16.84
C GLY A 151 0.23 -4.88 -16.01
N ARG A 152 1.35 -5.55 -16.27
CA ARG A 152 1.66 -6.91 -15.80
C ARG A 152 1.75 -7.04 -14.27
N LEU A 153 1.57 -8.27 -13.79
CA LEU A 153 1.79 -8.59 -12.37
C LEU A 153 3.22 -8.22 -11.93
N GLY A 154 3.31 -7.59 -10.77
CA GLY A 154 4.53 -7.03 -10.19
C GLY A 154 4.83 -5.60 -10.60
N ASN A 155 4.16 -5.04 -11.62
CA ASN A 155 4.44 -3.66 -12.06
C ASN A 155 3.95 -2.60 -11.07
N GLY A 156 2.92 -2.89 -10.26
CA GLY A 156 2.50 -2.02 -9.18
C GLY A 156 3.59 -1.89 -8.11
N HIS A 157 4.14 -3.02 -7.65
CA HIS A 157 5.27 -3.08 -6.74
C HIS A 157 6.54 -2.46 -7.33
N ALA A 158 6.80 -2.65 -8.62
CA ALA A 158 7.92 -2.00 -9.30
C ALA A 158 7.75 -0.48 -9.32
N MET A 159 6.55 0.02 -9.66
CA MET A 159 6.27 1.45 -9.67
C MET A 159 6.36 2.06 -8.27
N LYS A 160 5.82 1.39 -7.24
CA LYS A 160 5.99 1.80 -5.83
C LYS A 160 7.46 1.96 -5.48
N THR A 161 8.27 0.97 -5.86
CA THR A 161 9.72 0.96 -5.61
C THR A 161 10.41 2.15 -6.27
N LEU A 162 10.09 2.41 -7.54
CA LEU A 162 10.65 3.54 -8.29
C LEU A 162 10.20 4.89 -7.69
N ASN A 163 8.95 5.00 -7.27
CA ASN A 163 8.42 6.19 -6.61
C ASN A 163 9.17 6.49 -5.30
N ASN A 164 9.31 5.48 -4.44
CA ASN A 164 10.07 5.59 -3.19
C ASN A 164 11.55 5.94 -3.43
N TYR A 165 12.16 5.39 -4.50
CA TYR A 165 13.53 5.71 -4.87
C TYR A 165 13.70 7.18 -5.26
N ILE A 166 12.78 7.73 -6.07
CA ILE A 166 12.78 9.14 -6.44
C ILE A 166 12.62 10.03 -5.21
N MET A 167 11.69 9.68 -4.31
CA MET A 167 11.49 10.40 -3.05
C MET A 167 12.76 10.40 -2.18
N ALA A 168 13.37 9.23 -1.94
CA ALA A 168 14.59 9.12 -1.15
C ALA A 168 15.76 9.90 -1.76
N SER A 169 15.94 9.81 -3.08
CA SER A 169 16.97 10.55 -3.82
C SER A 169 16.77 12.06 -3.70
N SER A 170 15.51 12.52 -3.75
CA SER A 170 15.16 13.93 -3.57
C SER A 170 15.48 14.43 -2.15
N ILE A 171 15.22 13.62 -1.12
CA ILE A 171 15.58 13.95 0.27
C ILE A 171 17.09 14.13 0.40
N CYS A 172 17.89 13.21 -0.16
CA CYS A 172 19.35 13.31 -0.12
C CYS A 172 19.84 14.58 -0.84
N ALA A 173 19.38 14.82 -2.06
CA ALA A 173 19.78 15.99 -2.85
C ALA A 173 19.41 17.31 -2.17
N LEU A 174 18.19 17.39 -1.61
CA LEU A 174 17.72 18.57 -0.88
C LEU A 174 18.54 18.79 0.39
N SER A 175 18.77 17.74 1.19
CA SER A 175 19.54 17.83 2.44
C SER A 175 20.96 18.35 2.20
N ASP A 176 21.65 17.78 1.21
CA ASP A 176 23.00 18.19 0.82
C ASP A 176 23.04 19.64 0.33
N SER A 177 22.02 20.05 -0.44
CA SER A 177 21.92 21.40 -0.98
C SER A 177 21.70 22.42 0.14
N LEU A 178 20.77 22.17 1.06
CA LEU A 178 20.51 23.05 2.21
C LEU A 178 21.76 23.20 3.09
N PHE A 179 22.43 22.10 3.42
CA PHE A 179 23.64 22.13 4.24
C PHE A 179 24.78 22.91 3.57
N LYS A 180 24.98 22.75 2.25
CA LYS A 180 25.98 23.51 1.50
C LYS A 180 25.58 24.98 1.36
N GLY A 181 24.31 25.28 1.13
CA GLY A 181 23.78 26.64 1.04
C GLY A 181 24.05 27.46 2.31
N GLN A 182 23.89 26.85 3.49
CA GLN A 182 24.24 27.50 4.75
C GLN A 182 25.70 27.93 4.83
N LYS A 183 26.64 27.15 4.25
CA LYS A 183 28.06 27.53 4.18
C LYS A 183 28.32 28.74 3.29
N TYR A 184 27.44 29.00 2.33
CA TYR A 184 27.44 30.23 1.51
C TYR A 184 26.68 31.40 2.16
N GLY A 185 26.11 31.20 3.35
CA GLY A 185 25.34 32.21 4.07
C GLY A 185 23.87 32.30 3.65
N LEU A 186 23.35 31.31 2.92
CA LEU A 186 21.93 31.26 2.56
C LEU A 186 21.08 30.77 3.74
N ASP A 187 19.89 31.36 3.89
CA ASP A 187 18.88 30.89 4.82
C ASP A 187 18.13 29.66 4.25
N PRO A 188 18.08 28.52 4.96
CA PRO A 188 17.42 27.31 4.46
C PRO A 188 15.94 27.48 4.11
N GLN A 189 15.21 28.35 4.82
CA GLN A 189 13.79 28.58 4.53
C GLN A 189 13.65 29.35 3.20
N GLN A 190 14.46 30.39 2.98
CA GLN A 190 14.49 31.11 1.71
C GLN A 190 14.92 30.20 0.55
N MET A 191 15.86 29.28 0.77
CA MET A 191 16.23 28.28 -0.24
C MET A 191 15.04 27.38 -0.60
N ILE A 192 14.30 26.87 0.40
CA ILE A 192 13.10 26.05 0.15
C ILE A 192 12.02 26.85 -0.60
N ASP A 193 11.81 28.10 -0.21
CA ASP A 193 10.82 28.97 -0.85
C ASP A 193 11.16 29.24 -2.33
N GLU A 194 12.45 29.45 -2.65
CA GLU A 194 12.95 29.60 -4.02
C GLU A 194 12.80 28.30 -4.83
N LEU A 195 13.26 27.16 -4.30
CA LEU A 195 13.16 25.86 -4.96
C LEU A 195 11.71 25.49 -5.30
N ASN A 196 10.75 25.87 -4.45
CA ASN A 196 9.34 25.54 -4.62
C ASN A 196 8.62 26.37 -5.71
N VAL A 197 9.25 27.42 -6.25
CA VAL A 197 8.73 28.20 -7.39
C VAL A 197 9.54 28.01 -8.67
N ASP A 198 10.58 27.18 -8.64
CA ASP A 198 11.46 26.91 -9.77
C ASP A 198 11.60 25.37 -10.00
N THR A 199 12.48 25.01 -10.93
CA THR A 199 12.80 23.66 -11.39
C THR A 199 13.37 22.73 -10.33
N GLY A 200 13.75 23.25 -9.16
CA GLY A 200 14.23 22.47 -8.02
C GLY A 200 13.12 21.84 -7.16
N VAL A 201 11.84 22.15 -7.46
CA VAL A 201 10.70 21.68 -6.67
C VAL A 201 10.64 20.15 -6.60
N CYS A 202 10.43 19.62 -5.39
CA CYS A 202 10.22 18.20 -5.14
C CYS A 202 9.27 17.95 -3.97
N PHE A 203 8.75 16.73 -3.83
CA PHE A 203 7.82 16.42 -2.73
C PHE A 203 8.37 16.75 -1.33
N PRO A 204 9.63 16.41 -0.98
CA PRO A 204 10.20 16.78 0.31
C PRO A 204 10.33 18.30 0.56
N SER A 205 10.53 19.12 -0.48
CA SER A 205 10.62 20.58 -0.32
C SER A 205 9.26 21.24 -0.11
N LEU A 206 8.20 20.67 -0.69
CA LEU A 206 6.82 21.12 -0.50
C LEU A 206 6.26 20.73 0.87
N ASP A 207 6.65 19.55 1.38
CA ASP A 207 6.05 18.97 2.58
C ASP A 207 7.04 18.74 3.73
N THR A 208 7.89 17.71 3.63
CA THR A 208 8.65 17.17 4.76
C THR A 208 9.65 18.18 5.36
N PHE A 209 10.39 18.91 4.55
CA PHE A 209 11.35 19.89 5.06
C PHE A 209 10.67 21.17 5.56
N ARG A 210 9.57 21.57 4.92
CA ARG A 210 8.80 22.74 5.33
C ARG A 210 8.11 22.55 6.69
N SER A 211 7.61 21.35 6.95
CA SER A 211 6.91 21.01 8.20
C SER A 211 7.85 20.60 9.33
N ASN A 212 8.88 19.81 9.02
CA ASN A 212 9.66 19.05 10.00
C ASN A 212 11.17 19.34 9.94
N GLY A 213 11.74 19.46 8.74
CA GLY A 213 13.19 19.64 8.54
C GLY A 213 13.73 20.99 9.04
N VAL A 214 13.08 22.09 8.68
CA VAL A 214 13.49 23.44 9.11
C VAL A 214 13.21 23.68 10.60
N THR A 215 12.21 22.98 11.16
CA THR A 215 11.82 23.11 12.56
C THR A 215 12.61 22.18 13.50
N GLY A 216 13.50 21.33 12.96
CA GLY A 216 14.29 20.36 13.72
C GLY A 216 13.47 19.20 14.32
N ARG A 217 12.24 18.98 13.85
CA ARG A 217 11.36 17.91 14.32
C ARG A 217 11.48 16.70 13.41
N CYS A 218 12.05 15.59 13.89
CA CYS A 218 12.10 14.33 13.15
C CYS A 218 10.83 13.50 13.42
N ASN A 219 9.68 13.88 12.87
CA ASN A 219 8.41 13.17 13.06
C ASN A 219 7.67 12.95 11.72
N SER A 220 8.34 12.31 10.77
CA SER A 220 7.77 12.00 9.44
C SER A 220 6.76 10.86 9.44
N GLY A 221 6.69 10.06 10.52
CA GLY A 221 5.84 8.88 10.57
C GLY A 221 6.39 7.62 9.90
N PHE A 222 7.60 7.71 9.35
CA PHE A 222 8.30 6.60 8.71
C PHE A 222 9.59 6.31 9.48
N ASP A 223 9.75 5.09 9.97
CA ASP A 223 10.96 4.67 10.67
C ASP A 223 12.15 4.54 9.70
N MET A 224 13.34 4.93 10.16
CA MET A 224 14.58 4.52 9.48
C MET A 224 14.86 3.06 9.87
N ALA A 225 14.96 2.19 8.87
CA ALA A 225 15.21 0.76 9.01
C ALA A 225 16.44 0.44 9.89
#